data_AF-A0A0A9DLC5-F1
#
_entry.id   AF-A0A0A9DLC5-F1
#
_cell.length_a   1.000
_cell.length_b   1.000
_cell.length_c   1.000
_cell.angle_alpha   90.00
_cell.angle_beta   90.00
_cell.angle_gamma   90.00
#
_symmetry.space_group_name_H-M   'P 1'
#
loop_
_entity.id
_entity.type
_entity.pdbx_description
1 polymer ?
#
loop_
_entity_poly.entity_id
_entity_poly.type
_entity_poly.pdbx_seq_one_letter_code
_entity_poly.pdbx_strand_id
1 'polypeptide(L)'
;MDKKQLQELRVRPVSASGTSHRTLMPALSMRLFYAPHVELPGGTLLKGATLVAIRPSEDALREGGGAGAAGSAGTGWISDAFEEPYRTAAKVLLKRRPYCLEMNSF
;
A
#
# COMPACT_ATOMS: atom_id res chain seq x y z
N MET A 1 -6.78 -9.93 -1.87
CA MET A 1 -6.49 -11.27 -1.33
C MET A 1 -7.01 -12.27 -2.35
N ASP A 2 -6.11 -12.97 -3.02
CA ASP A 2 -6.50 -13.94 -4.05
C ASP A 2 -6.80 -15.33 -3.44
N LYS A 3 -7.32 -16.25 -4.26
CA LYS A 3 -7.66 -17.62 -3.82
C LYS A 3 -6.44 -18.39 -3.30
N LYS A 4 -5.24 -18.11 -3.83
CA LYS A 4 -4.00 -18.79 -3.45
C LYS A 4 -3.56 -18.32 -2.06
N GLN A 5 -3.59 -17.01 -1.79
CA GLN A 5 -3.30 -16.45 -0.47
C GLN A 5 -4.26 -16.96 0.59
N LEU A 6 -5.56 -17.09 0.25
CA LEU A 6 -6.55 -17.69 1.15
C LEU A 6 -6.26 -19.15 1.45
N GLN A 7 -5.79 -19.93 0.47
CA GLN A 7 -5.37 -21.32 0.69
C GLN A 7 -4.10 -21.39 1.53
N GLU A 8 -3.13 -20.51 1.28
CA GLU A 8 -1.90 -20.44 2.07
C GLU A 8 -2.19 -20.19 3.54
N LEU A 9 -3.10 -19.26 3.87
CA LEU A 9 -3.51 -18.99 5.25
C LEU A 9 -4.18 -20.17 5.95
N ARG A 10 -4.81 -21.09 5.20
CA ARG A 10 -5.36 -22.33 5.78
C ARG A 10 -4.27 -23.35 6.09
N VAL A 11 -3.21 -23.37 5.29
CA VAL A 11 -2.06 -24.29 5.45
C VAL A 11 -1.06 -23.74 6.47
N ARG A 12 -0.90 -22.43 6.53
CA ARG A 12 -0.01 -21.69 7.44
C ARG A 12 -0.82 -20.58 8.10
N PRO A 13 -1.59 -20.90 9.16
CA PRO A 13 -2.36 -19.91 9.89
C PRO A 13 -1.43 -18.86 10.49
N VAL A 14 -1.90 -17.62 10.56
CA VAL A 14 -1.11 -16.56 11.19
C VAL A 14 -0.98 -16.89 12.67
N SER A 15 0.25 -17.00 13.13
CA SER A 15 0.55 -17.34 14.52
C SER A 15 0.00 -16.25 15.44
N ALA A 16 -0.79 -16.66 16.43
CA ALA A 16 -1.14 -15.80 17.54
C ALA A 16 0.12 -15.57 18.39
N SER A 17 0.32 -14.35 18.87
CA SER A 17 1.39 -14.08 19.83
C SER A 17 1.15 -14.91 21.09
N GLY A 18 2.17 -15.64 21.56
CA GLY A 18 2.02 -16.62 22.65
C GLY A 18 1.52 -16.08 23.99
N THR A 19 1.53 -14.75 24.17
CA THR A 19 1.11 -14.05 25.40
C THR A 19 0.04 -12.97 25.16
N SER A 20 -0.39 -12.78 23.92
CA SER A 20 -1.24 -11.65 23.53
C SER A 20 -2.30 -12.11 22.53
N HIS A 21 -3.55 -11.66 22.69
CA HIS A 21 -4.63 -11.87 21.71
C HIS A 21 -4.42 -11.07 20.39
N ARG A 22 -3.17 -10.75 20.05
CA ARG A 22 -2.78 -10.01 18.85
C ARG A 22 -2.19 -10.96 17.82
N THR A 23 -2.47 -10.65 16.57
CA THR A 23 -1.90 -11.34 15.41
C THR A 23 -0.46 -10.89 15.18
N LEU A 24 0.48 -11.82 15.06
CA LEU A 24 1.84 -11.50 14.61
C LEU A 24 1.78 -11.02 13.16
N MET A 25 2.16 -9.77 12.94
CA MET A 25 2.24 -9.17 11.60
C MET A 25 3.72 -9.02 11.26
N PRO A 26 4.15 -9.23 10.00
CA PRO A 26 5.51 -8.91 9.59
C PRO A 26 5.75 -7.40 9.71
N ALA A 27 7.01 -6.96 9.69
CA ALA A 27 7.31 -5.54 9.58
C ALA A 27 6.72 -5.00 8.28
N LEU A 28 5.96 -3.91 8.35
CA LEU A 28 5.27 -3.30 7.21
C LEU A 28 5.77 -1.87 6.95
N SER A 29 5.91 -1.54 5.68
CA SER A 29 6.08 -0.18 5.18
C SER A 29 4.76 0.30 4.58
N MET A 30 4.26 1.43 5.09
CA MET A 30 2.99 2.02 4.68
C MET A 30 3.24 3.42 4.11
N ARG A 31 2.58 3.72 2.99
CA ARG A 31 2.60 5.05 2.35
C ARG A 31 1.17 5.51 2.13
N LEU A 32 0.83 6.66 2.70
CA LEU A 32 -0.48 7.28 2.57
C LEU A 32 -0.40 8.53 1.70
N PHE A 33 -1.28 8.63 0.72
CA PHE A 33 -1.43 9.79 -0.15
C PHE A 33 -2.82 10.35 0.05
N TYR A 34 -2.93 11.68 0.15
CA TYR A 34 -4.19 12.36 0.40
C TYR A 34 -4.40 13.51 -0.58
N ALA A 35 -5.65 13.66 -1.03
CA ALA A 35 -6.12 14.85 -1.71
C ALA A 35 -7.56 15.17 -1.25
N PRO A 36 -7.85 16.44 -0.89
CA PRO A 36 -9.19 16.82 -0.42
C PRO A 36 -10.25 16.66 -1.53
N HIS A 37 -9.85 16.81 -2.79
CA HIS A 37 -10.71 16.69 -3.96
C HIS A 37 -9.95 16.02 -5.11
N VAL A 38 -10.55 15.03 -5.76
CA VAL A 38 -10.02 14.38 -6.98
C VAL A 38 -11.15 14.24 -7.99
N GLU A 39 -10.99 14.87 -9.14
CA GLU A 39 -11.93 14.75 -10.24
C GLU A 39 -11.60 13.50 -11.07
N LEU A 40 -12.63 12.72 -11.38
CA LEU A 40 -12.55 11.51 -12.16
C LEU A 40 -13.05 11.75 -13.59
N PRO A 41 -12.63 10.92 -14.56
CA PRO A 41 -13.26 10.89 -15.86
C PRO A 41 -14.78 10.73 -15.73
N GLY A 42 -15.55 11.51 -16.50
CA GLY A 42 -17.02 11.52 -16.41
C GLY A 42 -17.60 12.50 -15.39
N GLY A 43 -16.79 13.42 -14.86
CA GLY A 43 -17.26 14.55 -14.03
C GLY A 43 -17.59 14.20 -12.58
N THR A 44 -17.23 12.99 -12.13
CA THR A 44 -17.42 12.59 -10.73
C THR A 44 -16.31 13.17 -9.85
N LEU A 45 -16.67 13.77 -8.71
CA LEU A 45 -15.72 14.34 -7.76
C LEU A 45 -15.61 13.49 -6.50
N LEU A 46 -14.42 12.95 -6.23
CA LEU A 46 -14.11 12.31 -4.95
C LEU A 46 -13.73 13.38 -3.92
N LYS A 47 -14.36 13.35 -2.75
CA LYS A 47 -14.00 14.18 -1.59
C LYS A 47 -13.22 13.37 -0.57
N GLY A 48 -12.14 13.92 -0.04
CA GLY A 48 -11.29 13.25 0.96
C GLY A 48 -10.59 11.99 0.44
N ALA A 49 -10.16 12.00 -0.83
CA ALA A 49 -9.56 10.84 -1.46
C ALA A 49 -8.24 10.45 -0.77
N THR A 50 -8.16 9.19 -0.34
CA THR A 50 -7.01 8.64 0.37
C THR A 50 -6.57 7.34 -0.30
N LEU A 51 -5.29 7.25 -0.65
CA LEU A 51 -4.66 6.04 -1.17
C LEU A 51 -3.64 5.56 -0.14
N VAL A 52 -3.76 4.30 0.28
CA VAL A 52 -2.81 3.65 1.19
C VAL A 52 -2.16 2.49 0.47
N ALA A 53 -0.83 2.53 0.35
CA ALA A 53 -0.03 1.42 -0.13
C ALA A 53 0.67 0.77 1.06
N ILE A 54 0.45 -0.53 1.25
CA ILE A 54 1.00 -1.33 2.34
C ILE A 54 1.82 -2.45 1.70
N ARG A 55 3.04 -2.64 2.18
CA ARG A 55 3.89 -3.76 1.76
C ARG A 55 4.78 -4.24 2.91
N PRO A 56 5.22 -5.50 2.92
CA PRO A 56 6.27 -5.94 3.83
C PRO A 56 7.54 -5.08 3.70
N SER A 57 8.19 -4.80 4.82
CA SER A 57 9.41 -3.96 4.85
C SER A 57 10.60 -4.63 4.18
N GLU A 58 10.68 -5.97 4.15
CA GLU A 58 11.75 -6.70 3.47
C GLU A 58 11.72 -6.47 1.95
N ASP A 59 10.52 -6.40 1.36
CA ASP A 59 10.34 -6.10 -0.06
C ASP A 59 10.71 -4.65 -0.39
N ALA A 60 10.61 -3.75 0.60
CA ALA A 60 10.99 -2.35 0.43
C ALA A 60 12.49 -2.13 0.25
N LEU A 61 13.30 -2.98 0.88
CA LEU A 61 14.75 -2.95 0.75
C LEU A 61 15.22 -3.51 -0.61
N ARG A 62 14.53 -4.53 -1.13
CA ARG A 62 14.90 -5.18 -2.40
C ARG A 62 14.63 -4.30 -3.63
N GLU A 63 13.64 -3.41 -3.55
CA GLU A 63 13.31 -2.46 -4.62
C GLU A 63 14.13 -1.16 -4.52
N GLY A 64 14.91 -0.98 -3.43
CA GLY A 64 15.67 0.22 -3.10
C GLY A 64 17.18 0.03 -3.23
N GLY A 65 17.67 -0.08 -4.46
CA GLY A 65 19.09 0.16 -4.73
C GLY A 65 19.44 1.63 -4.41
N GLY A 66 20.09 1.84 -3.26
CA GLY A 66 20.80 3.08 -2.93
C GLY A 66 19.93 4.24 -2.42
N ALA A 67 20.34 4.79 -1.29
CA ALA A 67 19.92 6.10 -0.81
C ALA A 67 20.22 7.16 -1.90
N GLY A 68 19.22 7.54 -2.70
CA GLY A 68 19.43 8.55 -3.75
C GLY A 68 18.26 8.84 -4.69
N ALA A 69 17.32 7.91 -4.90
CA ALA A 69 16.21 8.14 -5.84
C ALA A 69 14.88 8.43 -5.14
N ALA A 70 14.76 9.64 -4.58
CA ALA A 70 13.50 10.21 -4.09
C ALA A 70 12.54 10.61 -5.23
N GLY A 71 12.30 9.71 -6.19
CA GLY A 71 11.49 10.01 -7.37
C GLY A 71 10.92 8.77 -8.03
N SER A 72 9.60 8.58 -7.87
CA SER A 72 8.67 7.86 -8.76
C SER A 72 8.91 6.38 -9.13
N ALA A 73 10.09 5.78 -8.91
CA ALA A 73 10.41 4.46 -9.46
C ALA A 73 9.71 3.28 -8.78
N GLY A 74 9.32 3.40 -7.50
CA GLY A 74 8.74 2.29 -6.71
C GLY A 74 7.22 2.31 -6.55
N THR A 75 6.47 3.05 -7.38
CA THR A 75 5.00 3.19 -7.26
C THR A 75 4.22 2.81 -8.51
N GLY A 76 4.88 2.35 -9.58
CA GLY A 76 4.20 1.95 -10.82
C GLY A 76 3.17 0.85 -10.61
N TRP A 77 3.52 -0.15 -9.80
CA TRP A 77 2.62 -1.25 -9.43
C TRP A 77 1.33 -0.79 -8.74
N ILE A 78 1.34 0.38 -8.08
CA ILE A 78 0.18 0.90 -7.36
C ILE A 78 -0.87 1.40 -8.36
N SER A 79 -0.47 2.05 -9.46
CA SER A 79 -1.45 2.51 -10.46
C SER A 79 -2.04 1.36 -11.26
N ASP A 80 -1.27 0.30 -11.50
CA ASP A 80 -1.71 -0.84 -12.29
C ASP A 80 -2.67 -1.76 -11.52
N ALA A 81 -2.71 -1.64 -10.19
CA ALA A 81 -3.61 -2.41 -9.33
C ALA A 81 -5.10 -1.97 -9.42
N PHE A 82 -5.38 -0.81 -10.02
CA PHE A 82 -6.73 -0.27 -10.14
C PHE A 82 -7.17 -0.25 -11.61
N GLU A 83 -8.48 -0.36 -11.83
CA GLU A 83 -9.13 -0.07 -13.10
C GLU A 83 -9.73 1.35 -13.11
N GLU A 84 -10.11 1.86 -14.28
CA GLU A 84 -10.81 3.14 -14.36
C GLU A 84 -12.18 3.07 -13.66
N PRO A 85 -12.61 4.16 -12.98
CA PRO A 85 -11.97 5.47 -12.91
C PRO A 85 -10.90 5.61 -11.80
N TYR A 86 -10.70 4.59 -10.97
CA TYR A 86 -9.83 4.65 -9.80
C TYR A 86 -8.35 4.63 -10.14
N ARG A 87 -7.97 4.05 -11.28
CA ARG A 87 -6.62 4.18 -11.85
C ARG A 87 -6.24 5.64 -12.06
N THR A 88 -7.15 6.46 -12.59
CA THR A 88 -6.94 7.91 -12.72
C THR A 88 -6.75 8.57 -11.35
N ALA A 89 -7.59 8.25 -10.36
CA ALA A 89 -7.42 8.78 -9.00
C ALA A 89 -6.07 8.38 -8.38
N ALA A 90 -5.66 7.12 -8.52
CA ALA A 90 -4.39 6.63 -8.02
C ALA A 90 -3.22 7.41 -8.65
N LYS A 91 -3.23 7.63 -9.96
CA LYS A 91 -2.21 8.45 -10.66
C LYS A 91 -2.17 9.90 -10.15
N VAL A 92 -3.32 10.50 -9.85
CA VAL A 92 -3.38 11.85 -9.26
C VAL A 92 -2.81 11.86 -7.85
N LEU A 93 -3.16 10.88 -7.01
CA LEU A 93 -2.69 10.78 -5.62
C LEU A 93 -1.19 10.48 -5.54
N LEU A 94 -0.65 9.62 -6.42
CA LEU A 94 0.78 9.26 -6.44
C LEU A 94 1.70 10.44 -6.79
N LYS A 95 1.19 11.49 -7.43
CA LYS A 95 1.94 12.75 -7.67
C LYS A 95 2.09 13.60 -6.40
N ARG A 96 1.36 13.30 -5.33
CA ARG A 96 1.43 14.00 -4.04
C ARG A 96 2.53 13.42 -3.17
N ARG A 97 3.00 14.21 -2.20
CA ARG A 97 3.95 13.73 -1.18
C ARG A 97 3.25 12.72 -0.26
N PRO A 98 3.79 11.51 -0.07
CA PRO A 98 3.21 10.55 0.86
C PRO A 98 3.55 10.89 2.31
N TYR A 99 2.67 10.46 3.22
CA TYR A 99 3.00 10.21 4.62
C TYR A 99 3.50 8.77 4.75
N CYS A 100 4.69 8.59 5.29
CA CYS A 100 5.30 7.27 5.47
C CYS A 100 5.14 6.82 6.92
N LEU A 101 4.75 5.56 7.11
CA LEU A 101 4.65 4.91 8.41
C LEU A 101 5.33 3.55 8.31
N GLU A 102 6.25 3.27 9.24
CA GLU A 102 6.80 1.93 9.44
C GLU A 102 6.13 1.29 10.65
N MET A 103 5.62 0.08 10.48
CA MET A 103 5.07 -0.72 11.55
C MET A 103 5.99 -1.91 11.76
N ASN A 104 6.82 -1.83 12.80
CA ASN A 104 7.69 -2.93 13.19
C ASN A 104 6.85 -4.05 13.82
N SER A 105 7.11 -5.29 13.43
CA SER A 105 6.43 -6.46 13.98
C SER A 105 6.71 -6.61 15.48
N PHE A 106 5.70 -6.97 16.26
CA PHE A 106 5.83 -7.49 17.62
C PHE A 106 5.80 -9.01 17.59
#